data_AF-A0A1W1VLU1-F1
#
_entry.id   AF-A0A1W1VLU1-F1
#
_cell.length_a   1.000
_cell.length_b   1.000
_cell.length_c   1.000
_cell.angle_alpha   90.00
_cell.angle_beta   90.00
_cell.angle_gamma   90.00
#
_symmetry.space_group_name_H-M   'P 1'
#
loop_
_entity.id
_entity.type
_entity.pdbx_description
1 polymer ?
#
loop_
_entity_poly.entity_id
_entity_poly.type
_entity_poly.pdbx_seq_one_letter_code
_entity_poly.pdbx_strand_id
1 'polypeptide(L)'
;MASKREGDIRIIDQMIAVMPDDPIRLKDWLALLPEGIKPKTASGEARYLVSGRFATYQWGVPRMYVITEKGRQRRAEVRAQLAK
;
A
#
# COMPACT_ATOMS: atom_id res chain seq x y z
N MET A 1 -7.33 17.30 -11.63
CA MET A 1 -7.74 15.91 -11.90
C MET A 1 -6.50 15.17 -12.40
N ALA A 2 -5.88 14.34 -11.58
CA ALA A 2 -4.58 13.74 -11.90
C ALA A 2 -4.74 12.63 -12.94
N SER A 3 -4.05 12.81 -14.06
CA SER A 3 -4.08 11.98 -15.25
C SER A 3 -3.72 10.52 -14.96
N LYS A 4 -4.63 9.62 -15.33
CA LYS A 4 -4.32 8.21 -15.59
C LYS A 4 -3.28 8.17 -16.70
N ARG A 5 -2.02 7.87 -16.39
CA ARG A 5 -1.07 7.35 -17.36
C ARG A 5 -0.91 5.87 -17.10
N GLU A 6 -1.22 5.10 -18.11
CA GLU A 6 -0.99 3.67 -18.24
C GLU A 6 0.52 3.43 -18.04
N GLY A 7 0.95 3.10 -16.82
CA GLY A 7 2.36 2.96 -16.43
C GLY A 7 2.80 3.75 -15.19
N ASP A 8 1.99 4.70 -14.70
CA ASP A 8 2.29 5.43 -13.47
C ASP A 8 1.79 4.63 -12.26
N ILE A 9 2.69 3.84 -11.67
CA ILE A 9 2.37 3.05 -10.47
C ILE A 9 2.00 4.03 -9.36
N ARG A 10 0.73 3.99 -8.95
CA ARG A 10 0.21 4.93 -7.96
C ARG A 10 0.89 4.71 -6.62
N ILE A 11 0.90 5.74 -5.78
CA ILE A 11 1.41 5.66 -4.40
C ILE A 11 0.75 4.49 -3.64
N ILE A 12 -0.54 4.24 -3.86
CA ILE A 12 -1.24 3.08 -3.28
C ILE A 12 -0.67 1.73 -3.73
N ASP A 13 -0.25 1.62 -5.00
CA ASP A 13 0.32 0.39 -5.55
C ASP A 13 1.74 0.17 -4.99
N GLN A 14 2.54 1.24 -4.87
CA GLN A 14 3.84 1.20 -4.18
C GLN A 14 3.71 0.79 -2.71
N MET A 15 2.73 1.36 -2.00
CA MET A 15 2.42 0.98 -0.62
C MET A 15 2.02 -0.49 -0.51
N ILE A 16 1.15 -0.98 -1.40
CA ILE A 16 0.78 -2.40 -1.48
C ILE A 16 2.01 -3.27 -1.76
N ALA A 17 2.90 -2.85 -2.66
CA ALA A 17 4.07 -3.62 -3.08
C ALA A 17 5.00 -3.94 -1.89
N VAL A 18 5.14 -2.99 -0.96
CA VAL A 18 6.02 -3.09 0.21
C VAL A 18 5.31 -3.55 1.49
N MET A 19 3.97 -3.71 1.45
CA MET A 19 3.22 -4.17 2.62
C MET A 19 3.55 -5.64 2.94
N PRO A 20 3.96 -5.97 4.18
CA PRO A 20 4.18 -7.35 4.60
C PRO A 20 2.86 -8.12 4.73
N ASP A 21 2.97 -9.46 4.82
CA ASP A 21 1.83 -10.31 5.13
C ASP A 21 1.42 -10.22 6.61
N ASP A 22 2.40 -10.00 7.49
CA ASP A 22 2.17 -9.76 8.91
C ASP A 22 1.58 -8.37 9.19
N PRO A 23 0.87 -8.21 10.33
CA PRO A 23 0.35 -6.92 10.71
C PRO A 23 1.45 -5.86 10.87
N ILE A 24 1.25 -4.68 10.28
CA ILE A 24 2.22 -3.59 10.28
C ILE A 24 1.61 -2.28 10.77
N ARG A 25 2.38 -1.49 11.52
CA ARG A 25 1.98 -0.13 11.88
C ARG A 25 2.19 0.80 10.69
N LEU A 26 1.34 1.80 10.53
CA LEU A 26 1.48 2.76 9.43
C LEU A 26 2.86 3.41 9.36
N LYS A 27 3.45 3.79 10.51
CA LYS A 27 4.79 4.41 10.53
C LYS A 27 5.86 3.50 9.94
N ASP A 28 5.85 2.22 10.33
CA ASP A 28 6.83 1.23 9.88
C ASP A 28 6.60 0.89 8.41
N TRP A 29 5.35 0.82 7.99
CA TRP A 29 4.99 0.62 6.59
C TRP A 29 5.49 1.74 5.69
N LEU A 30 5.33 3.01 6.12
CA LEU A 30 5.82 4.15 5.36
C LEU A 30 7.36 4.19 5.26
N ALA A 31 8.07 3.58 6.21
CA ALA A 31 9.53 3.49 6.18
C ALA A 31 10.05 2.47 5.14
N LEU A 32 9.18 1.55 4.68
CA LEU A 32 9.52 0.58 3.63
C LEU A 32 9.38 1.15 2.21
N LEU A 33 8.85 2.37 2.08
CA LEU A 33 8.63 2.97 0.77
C LEU A 33 9.95 3.37 0.10
N PRO A 34 10.04 3.28 -1.24
CA PRO A 34 11.22 3.72 -1.97
C PRO A 34 11.46 5.23 -1.82
N GLU A 35 12.72 5.65 -1.94
CA GLU A 35 13.19 7.02 -1.62
C GLU A 35 12.47 8.15 -2.39
N GLY A 36 11.83 7.83 -3.53
CA GLY A 36 11.03 8.77 -4.32
C GLY A 36 9.63 9.07 -3.78
N ILE A 37 9.14 8.32 -2.79
CA ILE A 37 7.77 8.46 -2.27
C ILE A 37 7.77 9.23 -0.96
N LYS A 38 7.10 10.39 -0.95
CA LYS A 38 6.96 11.22 0.24
C LYS A 38 6.06 10.52 1.29
N PRO A 39 6.56 10.23 2.51
CA PRO A 39 5.78 9.53 3.54
C PRO A 39 4.48 10.26 3.91
N LYS A 40 4.48 11.60 3.90
CA LYS A 40 3.29 12.41 4.19
C LYS A 40 2.17 12.19 3.16
N THR A 41 2.52 12.04 1.89
CA THR A 41 1.56 11.76 0.83
C THR A 41 1.04 10.34 0.95
N ALA A 42 1.93 9.35 1.11
CA ALA A 42 1.55 7.96 1.29
C ALA A 42 0.67 7.72 2.54
N SER A 43 0.94 8.43 3.65
CA SER A 43 0.09 8.38 4.84
C SER A 43 -1.34 8.80 4.55
N GLY A 44 -1.56 9.79 3.68
CA GLY A 44 -2.89 10.22 3.25
C GLY A 44 -3.58 9.18 2.36
N GLU A 45 -2.80 8.44 1.58
CA GLU A 45 -3.28 7.41 0.66
C GLU A 45 -3.60 6.07 1.33
N ALA A 46 -3.02 5.79 2.51
CA ALA A 46 -3.27 4.57 3.30
C ALA A 46 -4.77 4.28 3.51
N ARG A 47 -5.58 5.33 3.64
CA ARG A 47 -7.04 5.20 3.81
C ARG A 47 -7.71 4.57 2.58
N TYR A 48 -7.21 4.83 1.38
CA TYR A 48 -7.78 4.26 0.15
C TYR A 48 -7.48 2.78 0.01
N LEU A 49 -6.42 2.29 0.65
CA LEU A 49 -6.12 0.86 0.72
C LEU A 49 -7.16 0.13 1.57
N VAL A 50 -7.63 0.77 2.65
CA VAL A 50 -8.74 0.25 3.47
C VAL A 50 -10.07 0.34 2.71
N SER A 51 -10.40 1.50 2.15
CA SER A 51 -11.64 1.67 1.35
C SER A 51 -11.68 0.74 0.13
N GLY A 52 -10.54 0.47 -0.49
CA GLY A 52 -10.39 -0.47 -1.60
C GLY A 52 -10.40 -1.95 -1.20
N ARG A 53 -10.49 -2.25 0.10
CA ARG A 53 -10.40 -3.59 0.71
C ARG A 53 -9.11 -4.33 0.39
N PHE A 54 -8.02 -3.61 0.16
CA PHE A 54 -6.68 -4.19 -0.02
C PHE A 54 -5.97 -4.39 1.33
N ALA A 55 -6.27 -3.54 2.30
CA ALA A 55 -5.86 -3.69 3.68
C ALA A 55 -7.07 -3.54 4.61
N THR A 56 -6.96 -4.02 5.83
CA THR A 56 -7.92 -3.77 6.90
C THR A 56 -7.18 -3.42 8.18
N TYR A 57 -7.90 -2.86 9.15
CA TYR A 57 -7.35 -2.66 10.48
C TYR A 57 -7.31 -4.00 11.24
N GLN A 58 -6.23 -4.24 11.97
CA GLN A 58 -6.22 -5.33 12.94
C GLN A 58 -7.15 -4.98 14.10
N TRP A 59 -8.03 -5.92 14.43
CA TRP A 59 -8.91 -5.75 15.58
C TRP A 59 -8.12 -5.76 16.88
N GLY A 60 -8.44 -4.83 17.79
CA GLY A 60 -7.79 -4.72 19.10
C GLY A 60 -6.43 -3.99 19.11
N VAL A 61 -5.88 -3.59 17.95
CA VAL A 61 -4.61 -2.85 17.90
C VAL A 61 -4.73 -1.57 17.05
N PRO A 62 -4.67 -0.38 17.67
CA PRO A 62 -4.84 0.86 16.92
C PRO A 62 -3.71 1.08 15.90
N ARG A 63 -4.10 1.56 14.70
CA ARG A 63 -3.19 1.91 13.59
C ARG A 63 -2.32 0.75 13.07
N MET A 64 -2.76 -0.48 13.30
CA MET A 64 -2.15 -1.67 12.75
C MET A 64 -2.97 -2.17 11.56
N TYR A 65 -2.29 -2.46 10.46
CA TYR A 65 -2.88 -2.80 9.17
C TYR A 65 -2.51 -4.23 8.81
N VAL A 66 -3.47 -4.96 8.26
CA VAL A 66 -3.31 -6.34 7.78
C VAL A 66 -3.71 -6.37 6.31
N ILE A 67 -2.88 -7.01 5.49
CA ILE A 67 -3.18 -7.17 4.07
C ILE A 67 -4.31 -8.18 3.90
N THR A 68 -5.28 -7.86 3.05
CA THR A 68 -6.35 -8.80 2.71
C THR A 68 -5.90 -9.74 1.60
N GLU A 69 -6.67 -10.78 1.32
CA GLU A 69 -6.43 -11.64 0.15
C GLU A 69 -6.39 -10.84 -1.16
N LYS A 70 -7.35 -9.93 -1.34
CA LYS A 70 -7.37 -8.99 -2.48
C LYS A 70 -6.12 -8.10 -2.52
N GLY A 71 -5.64 -7.65 -1.36
CA GLY A 71 -4.38 -6.92 -1.24
C GLY A 71 -3.19 -7.74 -1.70
N ARG A 72 -3.10 -9.02 -1.31
CA ARG A 72 -2.03 -9.93 -1.73
C ARG A 72 -2.04 -10.17 -3.24
N GLN A 73 -3.21 -10.36 -3.84
CA GLN A 73 -3.35 -10.48 -5.30
C GLN A 73 -2.84 -9.22 -5.99
N ARG A 74 -3.30 -8.03 -5.56
CA ARG A 74 -2.85 -6.76 -6.13
C ARG A 74 -1.35 -6.54 -5.95
N ARG A 75 -0.79 -6.93 -4.79
CA ARG A 75 0.65 -6.89 -4.52
C ARG A 75 1.43 -7.73 -5.52
N ALA A 76 0.96 -8.94 -5.82
CA ALA A 76 1.59 -9.80 -6.82
C ALA A 76 1.54 -9.17 -8.22
N GLU A 77 0.39 -8.61 -8.62
CA GLU A 77 0.25 -7.90 -9.90
C GLU A 77 1.18 -6.70 -10.02
N VAL A 78 1.30 -5.89 -8.96
CA VAL A 78 2.15 -4.70 -8.95
C VAL A 78 3.63 -5.10 -8.95
N ARG A 79 4.03 -6.10 -8.16
CA ARG A 79 5.40 -6.62 -8.17
C ARG A 79 5.78 -7.20 -9.51
N ALA A 80 4.86 -7.90 -10.19
CA ALA A 80 5.09 -8.39 -11.55
C ALA A 80 5.29 -7.26 -12.56
N GLN A 81 4.56 -6.14 -12.41
CA GLN A 81 4.75 -4.95 -13.25
C GLN A 81 6.07 -4.24 -12.97
N LEU A 82 6.53 -4.20 -11.72
CA LEU A 82 7.80 -3.60 -11.31
C LEU A 82 9.04 -4.42 -11.74
N ALA A 83 8.88 -5.72 -11.96
CA ALA A 83 9.96 -6.62 -12.35
C ALA A 83 10.20 -6.67 -13.88
N LYS A 84 9.43 -5.91 -14.66
CA LYS A 84 9.49 -5.86 -16.12
C LYS A 84 10.25 -4.62 -16.59
#